data_AF-A0A2N5KCD0-F1
#
_entry.id   AF-A0A2N5KCD0-F1
#
_cell.length_a   1.000
_cell.length_b   1.000
_cell.length_c   1.000
_cell.angle_alpha   90.00
_cell.angle_beta   90.00
_cell.angle_gamma   90.00
#
_symmetry.space_group_name_H-M   'P 1'
#
loop_
_entity.id
_entity.type
_entity.pdbx_description
1 polymer ?
#
loop_
_entity_poly.entity_id
_entity_poly.type
_entity_poly.pdbx_seq_one_letter_code
_entity_poly.pdbx_strand_id
1 'polypeptide(L)'
;MIYLVVMALVVFFVPPVAVHFLAAQLGIKGVTLASYRWLAAAVVVLLAAIAIYFSNENMTTNFVLHAAGGGVVSSLLYAYGVRSLQVRLPLAIDLLALFALVSMLGVLNELAEFALDLLGYGPKSLDRMDTWRDFVANTTGALIGWALIRLFVKDEKPRSIFGRLGRLFSR
;
A
#
# COMPACT_ATOMS: atom_id res chain seq x y z
N MET A 1 -4.21 20.37 0.63
CA MET A 1 -3.18 20.18 -0.41
C MET A 1 -1.84 19.68 0.15
N ILE A 2 -1.20 20.38 1.10
CA ILE A 2 0.13 19.99 1.65
C ILE A 2 0.16 18.57 2.22
N TYR A 3 -0.84 18.18 3.02
CA TYR A 3 -0.96 16.81 3.57
C TYR A 3 -0.89 15.72 2.51
N LEU A 4 -1.62 15.88 1.41
CA LEU A 4 -1.70 14.87 0.35
C LEU A 4 -0.40 14.81 -0.47
N VAL A 5 0.28 15.94 -0.64
CA VAL A 5 1.63 15.96 -1.24
C VAL A 5 2.64 15.25 -0.33
N VAL A 6 2.59 15.49 0.98
CA VAL A 6 3.43 14.79 1.95
C VAL A 6 3.15 13.29 1.93
N MET A 7 1.89 12.87 1.88
CA MET A 7 1.52 11.45 1.79
C MET A 7 1.97 10.82 0.48
N ALA A 8 1.87 11.52 -0.65
CA ALA A 8 2.40 11.04 -1.93
C ALA A 8 3.92 10.85 -1.89
N LEU A 9 4.66 11.78 -1.25
CA LEU A 9 6.10 11.66 -1.06
C LEU A 9 6.45 10.49 -0.12
N VAL A 10 5.71 10.31 0.96
CA VAL A 10 5.87 9.17 1.87
C VAL A 10 5.67 7.85 1.12
N VAL A 11 4.60 7.72 0.34
CA VAL A 11 4.32 6.54 -0.50
C VAL A 11 5.41 6.32 -1.56
N PHE A 12 6.02 7.39 -2.07
CA PHE A 12 7.09 7.27 -3.07
C PHE A 12 8.43 6.84 -2.47
N PHE A 13 8.80 7.37 -1.31
CA PHE A 13 10.14 7.18 -0.74
C PHE A 13 10.23 6.08 0.31
N VAL A 14 9.23 5.96 1.18
CA VAL A 14 9.29 5.01 2.31
C VAL A 14 9.26 3.56 1.85
N PRO A 15 8.35 3.12 0.95
CA PRO A 15 8.32 1.74 0.50
C PRO A 15 9.61 1.28 -0.18
N PRO A 16 10.24 2.05 -1.11
CA PRO A 16 11.53 1.66 -1.67
C PRO A 16 12.64 1.57 -0.64
N VAL A 17 12.75 2.54 0.28
CA VAL A 17 13.78 2.50 1.33
C VAL A 17 13.59 1.26 2.21
N ALA A 18 12.36 0.99 2.65
CA ALA A 18 12.04 -0.18 3.46
C ALA A 18 12.36 -1.49 2.73
N VAL A 19 11.96 -1.62 1.46
CA VAL A 19 12.21 -2.82 0.64
C VAL A 19 13.69 -3.04 0.40
N HIS A 20 14.46 -2.00 0.06
CA HIS A 20 15.91 -2.13 -0.15
C HIS A 20 16.64 -2.47 1.15
N PHE A 21 16.25 -1.84 2.26
CA PHE A 21 16.79 -2.17 3.57
C PHE A 21 16.52 -3.65 3.91
N LEU A 22 15.29 -4.11 3.76
CA LEU A 22 14.91 -5.49 4.07
C LEU A 22 15.60 -6.48 3.11
N ALA A 23 15.70 -6.14 1.82
CA ALA A 23 16.42 -6.94 0.84
C ALA A 23 17.90 -7.09 1.20
N ALA A 24 18.55 -6.01 1.67
CA ALA A 24 19.94 -6.05 2.15
C ALA A 24 20.10 -6.98 3.36
N GLN A 25 19.21 -6.87 4.37
CA GLN A 25 19.23 -7.75 5.55
C GLN A 25 19.02 -9.23 5.18
N LEU A 26 18.21 -9.50 4.16
CA LEU A 26 17.90 -10.86 3.69
C LEU A 26 18.89 -11.39 2.62
N GLY A 27 19.91 -10.61 2.24
CA GLY A 27 20.88 -11.00 1.20
C GLY A 27 20.26 -11.15 -0.20
N ILE A 28 19.19 -10.40 -0.49
CA ILE A 28 18.48 -10.37 -1.78
C ILE A 28 19.10 -9.26 -2.64
N LYS A 29 19.93 -9.65 -3.62
CA LYS A 29 20.67 -8.70 -4.48
C LYS A 29 19.87 -8.20 -5.71
N GLY A 30 18.53 -8.22 -5.66
CA GLY A 30 17.70 -8.31 -6.87
C GLY A 30 16.41 -7.51 -6.89
N VAL A 31 16.33 -6.33 -6.25
CA VAL A 31 15.22 -5.41 -6.52
C VAL A 31 15.35 -4.94 -7.97
N THR A 32 14.51 -5.48 -8.86
CA THR A 32 14.62 -5.24 -10.30
C THR A 32 13.81 -4.02 -10.73
N LEU A 33 14.19 -3.41 -11.86
CA LEU A 33 13.41 -2.36 -12.52
C LEU A 33 11.97 -2.82 -12.81
N ALA A 34 11.77 -4.11 -13.09
CA ALA A 34 10.44 -4.69 -13.30
C ALA A 34 9.53 -4.61 -12.07
N SER A 35 10.08 -4.55 -10.86
CA SER A 35 9.28 -4.35 -9.64
C SER A 35 8.83 -2.88 -9.47
N TYR A 36 9.62 -1.92 -9.94
CA TYR A 36 9.29 -0.49 -9.83
C TYR A 36 8.06 -0.06 -10.63
N ARG A 37 7.60 -0.86 -11.61
CA ARG A 37 6.33 -0.62 -12.31
C ARG A 37 5.13 -0.56 -11.36
N TRP A 38 5.17 -1.33 -10.26
CA TRP A 38 4.12 -1.33 -9.25
C TRP A 38 4.12 -0.03 -8.45
N LEU A 39 5.31 0.49 -8.10
CA LEU A 39 5.45 1.78 -7.45
C LEU A 39 4.98 2.92 -8.37
N ALA A 40 5.36 2.89 -9.64
CA ALA A 40 4.91 3.88 -10.62
C ALA A 40 3.38 3.85 -10.78
N ALA A 41 2.79 2.66 -10.90
CA ALA A 41 1.34 2.50 -10.92
C ALA A 41 0.67 3.04 -9.64
N ALA A 42 1.27 2.79 -8.47
CA ALA A 42 0.76 3.29 -7.20
C ALA A 42 0.71 4.82 -7.19
N VAL A 43 1.77 5.48 -7.65
CA VAL A 43 1.82 6.95 -7.77
C VAL A 43 0.74 7.47 -8.72
N VAL A 44 0.60 6.86 -9.90
CA VAL A 44 -0.42 7.28 -10.88
C VAL A 44 -1.83 7.17 -10.31
N VAL A 45 -2.16 6.03 -9.69
CA VAL A 45 -3.48 5.81 -9.08
C VAL A 45 -3.72 6.79 -7.93
N LEU A 46 -2.71 7.04 -7.09
CA LEU A 46 -2.82 7.99 -5.98
C LEU A 46 -3.09 9.42 -6.48
N LEU A 47 -2.32 9.89 -7.47
CA LEU A 47 -2.50 11.21 -8.04
C LEU A 47 -3.87 11.36 -8.72
N ALA A 48 -4.35 10.33 -9.41
CA ALA A 48 -5.68 10.31 -10.00
C ALA A 48 -6.79 10.39 -8.93
N ALA A 49 -6.66 9.60 -7.85
CA ALA A 49 -7.61 9.62 -6.75
C ALA A 49 -7.67 10.99 -6.04
N ILE A 50 -6.50 11.60 -5.80
CA ILE A 50 -6.38 12.96 -5.25
C ILE A 50 -7.04 13.99 -6.18
N ALA A 51 -6.80 13.90 -7.49
CA ALA A 51 -7.38 14.82 -8.46
C ALA A 51 -8.92 14.73 -8.49
N ILE A 52 -9.47 13.51 -8.45
CA ILE A 52 -10.92 13.28 -8.37
C ILE A 52 -11.51 13.89 -7.10
N TYR A 53 -10.88 13.66 -5.94
CA TYR A 53 -11.33 14.25 -4.67
C TYR A 53 -11.39 15.78 -4.73
N PHE A 54 -10.31 16.43 -5.16
CA PHE A 54 -10.27 17.90 -5.23
C PHE A 54 -11.20 18.50 -6.28
N SER A 55 -11.59 17.73 -7.31
CA SER A 55 -12.55 18.21 -8.30
C SER A 55 -13.96 18.36 -7.74
N ASN A 56 -14.31 17.59 -6.70
CA ASN A 56 -15.64 17.60 -6.11
C ASN A 56 -15.58 16.98 -4.70
N GLU A 57 -15.25 17.77 -3.68
CA GLU A 57 -15.09 17.28 -2.31
C GLU A 57 -16.45 16.89 -1.70
N ASN A 58 -16.71 15.59 -1.63
CA ASN A 58 -17.93 15.04 -1.03
C ASN A 58 -17.69 13.61 -0.53
N MET A 59 -18.71 13.01 0.10
CA MET A 59 -18.58 11.68 0.70
C MET A 59 -18.25 10.58 -0.32
N THR A 60 -18.79 10.65 -1.54
CA THR A 60 -18.51 9.67 -2.60
C THR A 60 -17.08 9.78 -3.08
N THR A 61 -16.59 11.00 -3.33
CA THR A 61 -15.20 11.21 -3.75
C THR A 61 -14.21 10.94 -2.63
N ASN A 62 -14.59 11.14 -1.35
CA ASN A 62 -13.82 10.68 -0.20
C ASN A 62 -13.70 9.15 -0.19
N PHE A 63 -14.82 8.44 -0.33
CA PHE A 63 -14.80 6.99 -0.43
C PHE A 63 -13.93 6.50 -1.59
N VAL A 64 -14.00 7.15 -2.77
CA VAL A 64 -13.13 6.84 -3.91
C VAL A 64 -11.66 7.13 -3.61
N LEU A 65 -11.35 8.23 -2.92
CA LEU A 65 -9.99 8.57 -2.49
C LEU A 65 -9.41 7.46 -1.61
N HIS A 66 -10.15 6.99 -0.61
CA HIS A 66 -9.70 5.92 0.27
C HIS A 66 -9.65 4.57 -0.45
N ALA A 67 -10.67 4.23 -1.26
CA ALA A 67 -10.66 2.97 -2.01
C ALA A 67 -9.50 2.90 -3.02
N ALA A 68 -9.30 3.93 -3.83
CA ALA A 68 -8.23 3.95 -4.83
C ALA A 68 -6.87 4.34 -4.21
N GLY A 69 -6.79 5.52 -3.60
CA GLY A 69 -5.57 6.10 -3.05
C GLY A 69 -5.06 5.43 -1.77
N GLY A 70 -5.95 4.83 -0.97
CA GLY A 70 -5.58 3.98 0.16
C GLY A 70 -5.49 2.51 -0.24
N GLY A 71 -6.61 1.92 -0.68
CA GLY A 71 -6.74 0.48 -0.92
C GLY A 71 -5.96 -0.06 -2.11
N VAL A 72 -6.26 0.41 -3.33
CA VAL A 72 -5.61 -0.07 -4.56
C VAL A 72 -4.10 0.24 -4.51
N VAL A 73 -3.74 1.44 -4.06
CA VAL A 73 -2.33 1.82 -3.81
C VAL A 73 -1.66 0.86 -2.84
N SER A 74 -2.29 0.51 -1.71
CA SER A 74 -1.74 -0.49 -0.77
C SER A 74 -1.49 -1.84 -1.43
N SER A 75 -2.36 -2.27 -2.34
CA SER A 75 -2.15 -3.52 -3.10
C SER A 75 -0.98 -3.45 -4.08
N LEU A 76 -0.77 -2.29 -4.70
CA LEU A 76 0.35 -2.05 -5.59
C LEU A 76 1.68 -1.99 -4.81
N LEU A 77 1.68 -1.36 -3.63
CA LEU A 77 2.82 -1.37 -2.71
C LEU A 77 3.11 -2.77 -2.17
N TYR A 78 2.07 -3.53 -1.85
CA TYR A 78 2.19 -4.94 -1.48
C TYR A 78 2.82 -5.77 -2.61
N ALA A 79 2.31 -5.60 -3.84
CA ALA A 79 2.84 -6.25 -5.04
C ALA A 79 4.30 -5.86 -5.31
N TYR A 80 4.67 -4.59 -5.09
CA TYR A 80 6.05 -4.13 -5.12
C TYR A 80 6.89 -4.91 -4.12
N GLY A 81 6.53 -4.88 -2.82
CA GLY A 81 7.29 -5.54 -1.76
C GLY A 81 7.47 -7.04 -1.98
N VAL A 82 6.38 -7.78 -2.21
CA VAL A 82 6.43 -9.24 -2.40
C VAL A 82 7.29 -9.62 -3.60
N ARG A 83 7.23 -8.88 -4.71
CA ARG A 83 8.03 -9.16 -5.92
C ARG A 83 9.48 -8.75 -5.77
N SER A 84 9.75 -7.59 -5.19
CA SER A 84 11.11 -7.11 -4.92
C SER A 84 11.84 -8.02 -3.94
N LEU A 85 11.13 -8.54 -2.93
CA LEU A 85 11.66 -9.50 -1.97
C LEU A 85 11.57 -10.95 -2.45
N GLN A 86 10.99 -11.22 -3.62
CA GLN A 86 10.87 -12.56 -4.21
C GLN A 86 10.10 -13.55 -3.32
N VAL A 87 9.16 -13.05 -2.52
CA VAL A 87 8.38 -13.84 -1.55
C VAL A 87 7.24 -14.57 -2.26
N ARG A 88 6.95 -15.80 -1.83
CA ARG A 88 5.72 -16.51 -2.18
C ARG A 88 5.01 -16.90 -0.91
N LEU A 89 3.77 -16.47 -0.79
CA LEU A 89 2.91 -16.80 0.34
C LEU A 89 1.80 -17.73 -0.12
N PRO A 90 1.40 -18.73 0.70
CA PRO A 90 0.13 -19.42 0.51
C PRO A 90 -1.02 -18.41 0.45
N LEU A 91 -2.06 -18.69 -0.33
CA LEU A 91 -3.17 -17.76 -0.59
C LEU A 91 -3.74 -17.09 0.68
N ALA A 92 -3.97 -17.88 1.74
CA ALA A 92 -4.50 -17.38 3.00
C ALA A 92 -3.53 -16.40 3.68
N ILE A 93 -2.22 -16.70 3.66
CA ILE A 93 -1.18 -15.84 4.23
C ILE A 93 -0.97 -14.59 3.38
N ASP A 94 -1.08 -14.71 2.05
CA ASP A 94 -1.00 -13.59 1.12
C ASP A 94 -2.14 -12.57 1.37
N LEU A 95 -3.37 -13.06 1.51
CA LEU A 95 -4.53 -12.24 1.86
C LEU A 95 -4.41 -11.65 3.28
N LEU A 96 -3.94 -12.43 4.25
CA LEU A 96 -3.74 -11.95 5.61
C LEU A 96 -2.67 -10.86 5.67
N ALA A 97 -1.57 -11.02 4.91
CA ALA A 97 -0.50 -10.02 4.85
C ALA A 97 -0.97 -8.73 4.14
N LEU A 98 -1.75 -8.85 3.06
CA LEU A 98 -2.40 -7.70 2.43
C LEU A 98 -3.34 -6.99 3.41
N PHE A 99 -4.19 -7.75 4.11
CA PHE A 99 -5.13 -7.21 5.09
C PHE A 99 -4.39 -6.48 6.22
N ALA A 100 -3.34 -7.09 6.78
CA ALA A 100 -2.50 -6.48 7.79
C ALA A 100 -1.85 -5.18 7.31
N LEU A 101 -1.34 -5.16 6.07
CA LEU A 101 -0.76 -3.96 5.48
C LEU A 101 -1.80 -2.84 5.35
N VAL A 102 -2.96 -3.11 4.74
CA VAL A 102 -3.98 -2.08 4.52
C VAL A 102 -4.57 -1.58 5.84
N SER A 103 -4.75 -2.45 6.84
CA SER A 103 -5.18 -2.04 8.18
C SER A 103 -4.14 -1.17 8.87
N MET A 104 -2.86 -1.55 8.81
CA MET A 104 -1.77 -0.74 9.40
C MET A 104 -1.71 0.64 8.74
N LEU A 105 -1.77 0.72 7.41
CA LEU A 105 -1.76 1.99 6.69
C LEU A 105 -3.03 2.81 6.97
N GLY A 106 -4.20 2.18 7.09
CA GLY A 106 -5.43 2.83 7.52
C GLY A 106 -5.30 3.46 8.90
N VAL A 107 -4.81 2.70 9.89
CA VAL A 107 -4.57 3.23 11.25
C VAL A 107 -3.57 4.38 11.24
N LEU A 108 -2.49 4.27 10.46
CA LEU A 108 -1.50 5.35 10.32
C LEU A 108 -2.12 6.60 9.68
N ASN A 109 -3.04 6.46 8.73
CA ASN A 109 -3.77 7.58 8.15
C ASN A 109 -4.61 8.30 9.21
N GLU A 110 -5.44 7.58 9.96
CA GLU A 110 -6.28 8.16 11.03
C GLU A 110 -5.43 8.86 12.09
N LEU A 111 -4.29 8.26 12.47
CA LEU A 111 -3.36 8.86 13.42
C LEU A 111 -2.73 10.15 12.87
N ALA A 112 -2.44 10.21 11.57
CA ALA A 112 -1.91 11.41 10.93
C ALA A 112 -2.95 12.52 10.86
N GLU A 113 -4.20 12.18 10.55
CA GLU A 113 -5.32 13.13 10.57
C GLU A 113 -5.58 13.66 11.97
N PHE A 114 -5.60 12.78 12.98
CA PHE A 114 -5.73 13.17 14.38
C PHE A 114 -4.58 14.09 14.82
N ALA A 115 -3.34 13.78 14.45
CA ALA A 115 -2.19 14.64 14.77
C ALA A 115 -2.30 16.03 14.12
N LEU A 116 -2.82 16.11 12.89
CA LEU A 116 -3.04 17.39 12.21
C LEU A 116 -4.16 18.21 12.83
N ASP A 117 -5.22 17.55 13.30
CA ASP A 117 -6.30 18.20 14.03
C ASP A 117 -5.78 18.81 15.34
N LEU A 118 -4.96 18.06 16.09
CA LEU A 118 -4.27 18.58 17.28
C LEU A 118 -3.36 19.78 17.00
N LEU A 119 -2.79 19.86 15.80
CA LEU A 119 -1.94 20.98 15.36
C LEU A 119 -2.74 22.17 14.81
N GLY A 120 -4.09 22.10 14.81
CA GLY A 120 -4.96 23.18 14.35
C GLY A 120 -5.09 23.29 12.84
N TYR A 121 -4.71 22.26 12.08
CA TYR A 121 -4.93 22.20 10.63
C TYR A 121 -6.37 21.81 10.24
N GLY A 122 -7.27 21.73 11.23
CA GLY A 122 -8.71 21.56 11.08
C GLY A 122 -9.17 20.11 11.01
N PRO A 123 -10.44 19.84 11.35
CA PRO A 123 -10.99 18.49 11.30
C PRO A 123 -11.04 18.00 9.86
N LYS A 124 -10.43 16.85 9.63
CA LYS A 124 -10.48 16.12 8.36
C LYS A 124 -11.71 15.22 8.26
N SER A 125 -12.24 14.79 9.40
CA SER A 125 -13.38 13.89 9.43
C SER A 125 -14.67 14.62 9.04
N LEU A 126 -15.42 14.06 8.08
CA LEU A 126 -16.72 14.60 7.67
C LEU A 126 -17.81 14.39 8.75
N ASP A 127 -17.76 13.27 9.48
CA ASP A 127 -18.66 12.95 10.58
C ASP A 127 -18.09 11.81 11.47
N ARG A 128 -18.86 11.35 12.45
CA ARG A 128 -18.48 10.25 13.37
C ARG A 128 -18.28 8.89 12.69
N MET A 129 -18.74 8.72 11.45
CA MET A 129 -18.66 7.47 10.70
C MET A 129 -17.50 7.46 9.70
N ASP A 130 -16.75 8.56 9.57
CA ASP A 130 -15.75 8.73 8.52
C ASP A 130 -14.67 7.66 8.57
N THR A 131 -13.98 7.52 9.71
CA THR A 131 -12.97 6.48 9.95
C THR A 131 -13.45 5.07 9.56
N TRP A 132 -14.70 4.72 9.88
CA TRP A 132 -15.25 3.40 9.56
C TRP A 132 -15.47 3.24 8.06
N ARG A 133 -15.96 4.28 7.38
CA ARG A 133 -16.10 4.29 5.92
C ARG A 133 -14.74 4.20 5.24
N ASP A 134 -13.73 4.88 5.78
CA ASP A 134 -12.38 4.88 5.24
C ASP A 134 -11.71 3.51 5.37
N PHE A 135 -11.91 2.82 6.50
CA PHE A 135 -11.48 1.43 6.64
C PHE A 135 -12.17 0.48 5.67
N VAL A 136 -13.49 0.63 5.47
CA VAL A 136 -14.23 -0.16 4.48
C VAL A 136 -13.73 0.13 3.06
N ALA A 137 -13.55 1.40 2.72
CA ALA A 137 -13.07 1.84 1.42
C ALA A 137 -11.66 1.28 1.14
N ASN A 138 -10.71 1.51 2.05
CA ASN A 138 -9.35 0.99 1.96
C ASN A 138 -9.33 -0.53 1.77
N THR A 139 -10.08 -1.27 2.58
CA THR A 139 -10.13 -2.74 2.50
C THR A 139 -10.74 -3.21 1.18
N THR A 140 -11.83 -2.59 0.74
CA THR A 140 -12.50 -2.91 -0.53
C THR A 140 -11.58 -2.68 -1.72
N GLY A 141 -10.95 -1.50 -1.77
CA GLY A 141 -9.99 -1.16 -2.82
C GLY A 141 -8.77 -2.09 -2.82
N ALA A 142 -8.29 -2.50 -1.64
CA ALA A 142 -7.19 -3.44 -1.55
C ALA A 142 -7.56 -4.83 -2.09
N LEU A 143 -8.74 -5.35 -1.74
CA LEU A 143 -9.20 -6.63 -2.27
C LEU A 143 -9.37 -6.59 -3.80
N ILE A 144 -9.95 -5.50 -4.34
CA ILE A 144 -10.09 -5.32 -5.80
C ILE A 144 -8.71 -5.25 -6.46
N GLY A 145 -7.80 -4.42 -5.97
CA GLY A 145 -6.46 -4.26 -6.53
C GLY A 145 -5.68 -5.58 -6.52
N TRP A 146 -5.68 -6.30 -5.41
CA TRP A 146 -5.05 -7.61 -5.29
C TRP A 146 -5.67 -8.64 -6.23
N ALA A 147 -7.01 -8.70 -6.33
CA ALA A 147 -7.70 -9.62 -7.22
C ALA A 147 -7.33 -9.36 -8.69
N LEU A 148 -7.34 -8.10 -9.13
CA LEU A 148 -6.95 -7.72 -10.49
C LEU A 148 -5.51 -8.11 -10.79
N ILE A 149 -4.58 -7.86 -9.86
CA ILE A 149 -3.18 -8.26 -10.03
C ILE A 149 -3.08 -9.78 -10.17
N ARG A 150 -3.77 -10.56 -9.33
CA ARG A 150 -3.73 -12.04 -9.40
C ARG A 150 -4.35 -12.60 -10.67
N LEU A 151 -5.44 -12.01 -11.16
CA LEU A 151 -6.16 -12.49 -12.34
C LEU A 151 -5.43 -12.16 -13.64
N PHE A 152 -4.81 -10.98 -13.74
CA PHE A 152 -4.27 -10.48 -15.02
C PHE A 152 -2.75 -10.48 -15.10
N VAL A 153 -2.05 -10.63 -13.98
CA VAL A 153 -0.58 -10.59 -13.95
C VAL A 153 -0.08 -11.99 -13.69
N LYS A 154 0.46 -12.62 -14.73
CA LYS A 154 1.15 -13.91 -14.55
C LYS A 154 2.27 -13.76 -13.54
N ASP A 155 2.32 -14.67 -12.59
CA ASP A 155 3.44 -14.79 -11.67
C ASP A 155 4.72 -15.04 -12.49
N GLU A 156 5.61 -14.05 -12.52
CA GLU A 156 6.97 -14.23 -13.01
C GLU A 156 7.63 -15.31 -12.14
N LYS A 157 8.30 -16.33 -12.74
CA LYS A 157 8.93 -17.43 -11.99
C LYS A 157 10.03 -16.88 -11.05
N PRO A 158 9.87 -16.89 -9.71
CA PRO A 158 10.91 -16.45 -8.78
C PRO A 158 11.60 -17.64 -8.11
N ARG A 159 12.84 -17.42 -7.65
CA ARG A 159 13.64 -18.42 -6.91
C ARG A 159 13.22 -18.40 -5.42
N SER A 160 12.78 -19.54 -4.87
CA SER A 160 12.21 -19.59 -3.52
C SER A 160 13.16 -19.12 -2.40
N ILE A 161 12.66 -18.31 -1.47
CA ILE A 161 13.38 -17.86 -0.26
C ILE A 161 13.43 -18.95 0.81
N PHE A 162 12.43 -19.86 0.84
CA PHE A 162 12.40 -20.96 1.81
C PHE A 162 13.62 -21.90 1.67
N GLY A 163 14.20 -22.04 0.47
CA GLY A 163 15.47 -22.73 0.27
C GLY A 163 16.72 -21.99 0.80
N ARG A 164 16.61 -20.71 1.22
CA ARG A 164 17.68 -19.96 1.91
C ARG A 164 17.48 -19.91 3.42
N LEU A 165 16.25 -19.75 3.90
CA LEU A 165 15.96 -19.77 5.35
C LEU A 165 16.29 -21.14 5.97
N GLY A 166 16.04 -22.24 5.26
CA GLY A 166 16.49 -23.57 5.69
C GLY A 166 18.01 -23.71 5.86
N ARG A 167 18.82 -22.83 5.24
CA ARG A 167 20.29 -22.80 5.39
C ARG A 167 20.78 -21.87 6.51
N LEU A 168 19.94 -20.97 6.99
CA LEU A 168 20.23 -20.07 8.11
C LEU A 168 20.02 -20.75 9.47
N PHE A 169 19.11 -21.74 9.53
CA PHE A 169 18.83 -22.53 10.74
C PHE A 169 19.47 -23.93 10.73
N SER A 170 20.25 -24.26 9.69
CA SER A 170 21.01 -25.53 9.60
C SER A 170 22.49 -25.35 9.93
N ARG A 171 22.84 -24.33 10.72
CA ARG A 171 24.19 -24.13 11.25
C ARG A 171 24.17 -24.24 12.76
#